data_AF-A0A1S9C0A7-F1
#
_entry.id   AF-A0A1S9C0A7-F1
#
_cell.length_a   1.000
_cell.length_b   1.000
_cell.length_c   1.000
_cell.angle_alpha   90.00
_cell.angle_beta   90.00
_cell.angle_gamma   90.00
#
_symmetry.space_group_name_H-M   'P 1'
#
loop_
_entity.id
_entity.type
_entity.pdbx_description
1 polymer ?
#
loop_
_entity_poly.entity_id
_entity_poly.type
_entity_poly.pdbx_seq_one_letter_code
_entity_poly.pdbx_strand_id
1 'polypeptide(L)'
;MIKEIDDLIQLSKDVAGKLVQIQNITLNQRQVLLSNEEENNKVSLLEEMNRYKEELTIGMEEKENKFEELYFEVRKGNIENKVILVLQKNIQEILNLKEEIVNLEKTNVMIMQTKSRELLGPTKVIKNVNSAITAYKKFSKNGA
;
A
#
# COMPACT_ATOMS: atom_id res chain seq x y z
N MET A 1 31.91 2.23 19.56
CA MET A 1 31.06 3.43 19.33
C MET A 1 31.01 3.85 17.86
N ILE A 2 32.13 3.98 17.13
CA ILE A 2 32.11 4.38 15.71
C ILE A 2 31.40 3.35 14.83
N LYS A 3 31.67 2.06 15.03
CA LYS A 3 31.04 0.96 14.27
C LYS A 3 29.52 0.95 14.44
N GLU A 4 29.04 1.15 15.68
CA GLU A 4 27.63 1.14 16.04
C GLU A 4 26.89 2.34 15.42
N ILE A 5 27.57 3.48 15.26
CA ILE A 5 27.05 4.64 14.53
C ILE A 5 26.96 4.34 13.03
N ASP A 6 27.98 3.73 12.45
CA ASP A 6 27.97 3.35 11.03
C ASP A 6 26.87 2.31 10.74
N ASP A 7 26.71 1.32 11.63
CA ASP A 7 25.64 0.32 11.57
C ASP A 7 24.25 0.97 11.65
N LEU A 8 24.08 1.97 12.53
CA LEU A 8 22.83 2.72 12.66
C LEU A 8 22.49 3.52 11.39
N ILE A 9 23.48 4.20 10.81
CA ILE A 9 23.32 4.92 9.55
C ILE A 9 22.97 3.93 8.43
N GLN A 10 23.62 2.78 8.38
CA GLN A 10 23.33 1.77 7.36
C GLN A 10 21.92 1.20 7.51
N LEU A 11 21.46 0.91 8.74
CA LEU A 11 20.09 0.46 8.99
C LEU A 11 19.05 1.47 8.48
N SER A 12 19.26 2.78 8.72
CA SER A 12 18.34 3.80 8.21
C SER A 12 18.30 3.87 6.68
N LYS A 13 19.45 3.70 6.01
CA LYS A 13 19.52 3.63 4.53
C LYS A 13 18.81 2.39 3.98
N ASP A 14 18.98 1.26 4.66
CA ASP A 14 18.34 0.02 4.29
C ASP A 14 16.81 0.09 4.41
N VAL A 15 16.29 0.76 5.45
CA VAL A 15 14.86 1.03 5.63
C VAL A 15 14.35 1.90 4.48
N ALA A 16 15.03 3.02 4.19
CA ALA A 16 14.68 3.89 3.08
C ALA A 16 14.69 3.13 1.74
N GLY A 17 15.70 2.29 1.49
CA GLY A 17 15.80 1.48 0.28
C GLY A 17 14.66 0.46 0.12
N LYS A 18 14.14 -0.09 1.22
CA LYS A 18 12.94 -0.95 1.18
C LYS A 18 11.67 -0.14 0.92
N LEU A 19 11.54 1.04 1.53
CA LEU A 19 10.40 1.93 1.29
C LEU A 19 10.33 2.40 -0.17
N VAL A 20 11.47 2.72 -0.80
CA VAL A 20 11.52 3.04 -2.24
C VAL A 20 11.03 1.87 -3.10
N GLN A 21 11.39 0.63 -2.75
CA GLN A 21 10.87 -0.55 -3.47
C GLN A 21 9.37 -0.71 -3.29
N ILE A 22 8.86 -0.55 -2.06
CA ILE A 22 7.41 -0.59 -1.77
C ILE A 22 6.69 0.50 -2.59
N GLN A 23 7.20 1.73 -2.58
CA GLN A 23 6.65 2.84 -3.36
C GLN A 23 6.56 2.51 -4.85
N ASN A 24 7.63 1.97 -5.43
CA ASN A 24 7.65 1.58 -6.84
C ASN A 24 6.62 0.49 -7.14
N ILE A 25 6.46 -0.50 -6.26
CA ILE A 25 5.42 -1.52 -6.43
C ILE A 25 4.02 -0.90 -6.33
N THR A 26 3.78 0.00 -5.37
CA THR A 26 2.49 0.69 -5.24
C THR A 26 2.18 1.56 -6.47
N LEU A 27 3.18 2.18 -7.08
CA LEU A 27 3.05 2.89 -8.36
C LEU A 27 2.72 1.92 -9.51
N ASN A 28 3.39 0.77 -9.57
CA ASN A 28 3.11 -0.25 -10.59
C ASN A 28 1.70 -0.83 -10.43
N GLN A 29 1.24 -1.09 -9.21
CA GLN A 29 -0.14 -1.51 -8.93
C GLN A 29 -1.15 -0.49 -9.50
N ARG A 30 -0.88 0.81 -9.38
CA ARG A 30 -1.71 1.85 -10.00
C ARG A 30 -1.76 1.71 -11.52
N GLN A 31 -0.62 1.52 -12.16
CA GLN A 31 -0.55 1.37 -13.61
C GLN A 31 -1.36 0.16 -14.07
N VAL A 32 -1.25 -0.97 -13.36
CA VAL A 32 -2.05 -2.18 -13.62
C VAL A 32 -3.54 -1.90 -13.45
N LEU A 33 -3.95 -1.24 -12.37
CA LEU A 33 -5.35 -0.86 -12.13
C LEU A 33 -5.92 0.00 -13.26
N LEU A 34 -5.12 0.92 -13.81
CA LEU A 34 -5.52 1.83 -14.90
C LEU A 34 -5.35 1.23 -16.30
N SER A 35 -4.70 0.07 -16.42
CA SER A 35 -4.45 -0.56 -17.71
C SER A 35 -5.73 -1.11 -18.36
N ASN A 36 -5.64 -1.46 -19.65
CA ASN A 36 -6.70 -2.12 -20.41
C ASN A 36 -6.55 -3.65 -20.45
N GLU A 37 -5.70 -4.23 -19.60
CA GLU A 37 -5.55 -5.69 -19.52
C GLU A 37 -6.84 -6.40 -19.09
N GLU A 38 -6.96 -7.68 -19.41
CA GLU A 38 -8.07 -8.52 -18.93
C GLU A 38 -8.12 -8.57 -17.40
N GLU A 39 -9.32 -8.51 -16.84
CA GLU A 39 -9.53 -8.37 -15.39
C GLU A 39 -8.88 -9.51 -14.59
N ASN A 40 -8.94 -10.75 -15.10
CA ASN A 40 -8.31 -11.90 -14.45
C ASN A 40 -6.78 -11.77 -14.36
N ASN A 41 -6.14 -11.24 -15.41
CA ASN A 41 -4.69 -11.04 -15.44
C ASN A 41 -4.29 -9.90 -14.49
N LYS A 42 -5.07 -8.82 -14.45
CA LYS A 42 -4.87 -7.71 -13.50
C LYS A 42 -4.94 -8.17 -12.06
N VAL A 43 -5.96 -8.94 -11.69
CA VAL A 43 -6.14 -9.43 -10.31
C VAL A 43 -4.93 -10.28 -9.90
N SER A 44 -4.54 -11.24 -10.75
CA SER A 44 -3.38 -12.10 -10.46
C SER A 44 -2.09 -11.30 -10.27
N LEU A 45 -1.82 -10.32 -11.14
CA LEU A 45 -0.64 -9.47 -11.04
C LEU A 45 -0.67 -8.57 -9.79
N LEU A 46 -1.83 -8.01 -9.45
CA LEU A 46 -2.00 -7.18 -8.25
C LEU A 46 -1.78 -7.99 -6.96
N GLU A 47 -2.24 -9.24 -6.93
CA GLU A 47 -2.00 -10.15 -5.80
C GLU A 47 -0.53 -10.50 -5.64
N GLU A 48 0.19 -10.77 -6.74
CA GLU A 48 1.64 -11.03 -6.70
C GLU A 48 2.41 -9.82 -6.18
N MET A 49 2.10 -8.63 -6.71
CA MET A 49 2.66 -7.36 -6.23
C MET A 49 2.36 -7.13 -4.73
N ASN A 50 1.17 -7.51 -4.28
CA ASN A 50 0.79 -7.35 -2.88
C ASN A 50 1.56 -8.30 -1.96
N ARG A 51 1.73 -9.56 -2.34
CA ARG A 51 2.56 -10.54 -1.60
C ARG A 51 3.99 -10.04 -1.46
N TYR A 52 4.59 -9.57 -2.56
CA TYR A 52 5.96 -9.07 -2.51
C TYR A 52 6.10 -7.80 -1.65
N LYS A 53 5.12 -6.89 -1.70
CA LYS A 53 5.05 -5.73 -0.78
C LYS A 53 4.97 -6.13 0.68
N GLU A 54 4.22 -7.19 1.00
CA GLU A 54 4.08 -7.68 2.36
C GLU A 54 5.42 -8.21 2.89
N GLU A 55 6.14 -9.01 2.09
CA GLU A 55 7.50 -9.46 2.41
C GLU A 55 8.47 -8.29 2.63
N LEU A 56 8.41 -7.27 1.75
CA LEU A 56 9.23 -6.07 1.89
C LEU A 56 8.89 -5.28 3.15
N THR A 57 7.61 -5.17 3.49
CA THR A 57 7.12 -4.49 4.70
C THR A 57 7.62 -5.20 5.95
N ILE A 58 7.46 -6.52 6.05
CA ILE A 58 7.95 -7.32 7.18
C ILE A 58 9.47 -7.11 7.35
N GLY A 59 10.23 -7.26 6.27
CA GLY A 59 11.69 -7.07 6.32
C GLY A 59 12.12 -5.62 6.55
N MET A 60 11.24 -4.65 6.38
CA MET A 60 11.46 -3.22 6.69
C MET A 60 11.21 -2.97 8.18
N GLU A 61 10.11 -3.48 8.73
CA GLU A 61 9.78 -3.42 10.16
C GLU A 61 10.87 -4.07 11.03
N GLU A 62 11.40 -5.23 10.61
CA GLU A 62 12.53 -5.87 11.29
C GLU A 62 13.76 -4.97 11.37
N LYS A 63 14.03 -4.16 10.33
CA LYS A 63 15.17 -3.24 10.31
C LYS A 63 14.90 -1.97 11.10
N GLU A 64 13.66 -1.47 11.09
CA GLU A 64 13.25 -0.35 11.95
C GLU A 64 13.37 -0.71 13.43
N ASN A 65 12.91 -1.89 13.83
CA ASN A 65 13.05 -2.36 15.20
C ASN A 65 14.53 -2.43 15.63
N LYS A 66 15.40 -2.99 14.77
CA LYS A 66 16.86 -3.00 15.03
C LYS A 66 17.45 -1.60 15.09
N PHE A 67 16.99 -0.68 14.25
CA PHE A 67 17.41 0.71 14.29
C PHE A 67 17.01 1.37 15.61
N GLU A 68 15.77 1.17 16.08
CA GLU A 68 15.30 1.74 17.34
C GLU A 68 16.08 1.21 18.54
N GLU A 69 16.31 -0.10 18.60
CA GLU A 69 17.12 -0.74 19.64
C GLU A 69 18.54 -0.18 19.68
N LEU A 70 19.21 -0.12 18.51
CA LEU A 70 20.58 0.38 18.42
C LEU A 70 20.66 1.88 18.72
N TYR A 71 19.68 2.67 18.26
CA TYR A 71 19.60 4.10 18.56
C TYR A 71 19.47 4.34 20.06
N PHE A 72 18.66 3.53 20.76
CA PHE A 72 18.49 3.66 22.20
C PHE A 72 19.78 3.44 22.98
N GLU A 73 20.65 2.54 22.51
CA GLU A 73 21.97 2.31 23.11
C GLU A 73 22.96 3.40 22.74
N VAL A 74 23.03 3.79 21.47
CA VAL A 74 24.01 4.77 20.98
C VAL A 74 23.72 6.18 21.53
N ARG A 75 22.45 6.58 21.71
CA ARG A 75 22.06 7.90 22.25
C ARG A 75 22.46 8.15 23.70
N LYS A 76 22.83 7.11 24.46
CA LYS A 76 23.35 7.25 25.83
C LYS A 76 24.79 7.78 25.85
N GLY A 77 25.50 7.70 24.71
CA GLY A 77 26.85 8.24 24.55
C GLY A 77 26.87 9.67 24.01
N ASN A 78 28.08 10.24 23.93
CA ASN A 78 28.30 11.53 23.26
C ASN A 78 28.34 11.32 21.73
N ILE A 79 27.21 11.51 21.07
CA ILE A 79 27.11 11.48 19.61
C ILE A 79 27.54 12.84 19.05
N GLU A 80 28.39 12.83 18.02
CA GLU A 80 28.76 14.06 17.31
C GLU A 80 27.54 14.71 16.61
N ASN A 81 27.44 16.03 16.67
CA ASN A 81 26.36 16.78 16.00
C ASN A 81 26.23 16.45 14.50
N LYS A 82 27.33 16.17 13.80
CA LYS A 82 27.30 15.79 12.38
C LYS A 82 26.54 14.48 12.17
N VAL A 83 26.73 13.50 13.05
CA VAL A 83 26.03 12.21 13.01
C VAL A 83 24.54 12.40 13.28
N ILE A 84 24.19 13.23 14.27
CA ILE A 84 22.80 13.56 14.58
C ILE A 84 22.10 14.15 13.36
N LEU A 85 22.72 15.09 12.66
CA LEU A 85 22.16 15.70 11.44
C LEU A 85 21.94 14.67 10.32
N VAL A 86 22.86 13.71 10.14
CA VAL A 86 22.71 12.63 9.15
C VAL A 86 21.52 11.74 9.52
N LEU A 87 21.40 11.34 10.78
CA LEU A 87 20.28 10.51 11.25
C LEU A 87 18.95 11.24 11.08
N GLN A 88 18.87 12.52 11.46
CA GLN A 88 17.68 13.34 11.27
C GLN A 88 17.27 13.42 9.79
N LYS A 89 18.24 13.62 8.89
CA LYS A 89 17.97 13.63 7.45
C LYS A 89 17.39 12.29 6.96
N ASN A 90 18.00 11.18 7.36
CA ASN A 90 17.55 9.85 6.95
C ASN A 90 16.16 9.53 7.51
N ILE A 91 15.89 9.89 8.78
CA ILE A 91 14.57 9.71 9.39
C ILE A 91 13.52 10.56 8.66
N GLN A 92 13.84 11.81 8.33
CA GLN A 92 12.92 12.67 7.58
C GLN A 92 12.60 12.07 6.20
N GLU A 93 13.60 11.54 5.51
CA GLU A 93 13.41 10.84 4.23
C GLU A 93 12.50 9.61 4.39
N ILE A 94 12.72 8.78 5.41
CA ILE A 94 11.87 7.63 5.75
C ILE A 94 10.41 8.06 5.98
N LEU A 95 10.20 9.12 6.78
CA LEU A 95 8.86 9.62 7.08
C LEU A 95 8.15 10.14 5.83
N ASN A 96 8.86 10.88 4.98
CA ASN A 96 8.32 11.37 3.71
C ASN A 96 7.93 10.20 2.79
N LEU A 97 8.79 9.18 2.66
CA LEU A 97 8.50 8.00 1.85
C LEU A 97 7.27 7.24 2.37
N LYS A 98 7.14 7.07 3.69
CA LYS A 98 5.95 6.44 4.29
C LYS A 98 4.68 7.24 3.98
N GLU A 99 4.71 8.55 4.10
CA GLU A 99 3.58 9.41 3.77
C GLU A 99 3.19 9.30 2.29
N GLU A 100 4.18 9.35 1.39
CA GLU A 100 3.96 9.18 -0.04
C GLU A 100 3.32 7.82 -0.36
N ILE A 101 3.84 6.72 0.20
CA ILE A 101 3.28 5.37 0.04
C ILE A 101 1.82 5.36 0.51
N VAL A 102 1.53 5.87 1.71
CA VAL A 102 0.15 5.92 2.24
C VAL A 102 -0.79 6.69 1.32
N ASN A 103 -0.34 7.82 0.77
CA ASN A 103 -1.13 8.60 -0.18
C ASN A 103 -1.34 7.85 -1.51
N LEU A 104 -0.32 7.10 -1.97
CA LEU A 104 -0.44 6.26 -3.14
C LEU A 104 -1.45 5.11 -2.93
N GLU A 105 -1.40 4.44 -1.79
CA GLU A 105 -2.34 3.37 -1.42
C GLU A 105 -3.78 3.87 -1.36
N LYS A 106 -4.02 5.01 -0.69
CA LYS A 106 -5.35 5.64 -0.62
C LYS A 106 -5.92 5.90 -2.02
N THR A 107 -5.07 6.39 -2.92
CA THR A 107 -5.45 6.64 -4.31
C THR A 107 -5.79 5.34 -5.04
N ASN A 108 -4.98 4.29 -4.85
CA ASN A 108 -5.22 2.99 -5.47
C ASN A 108 -6.54 2.36 -4.99
N VAL A 109 -6.83 2.43 -3.68
CA VAL A 109 -8.11 2.00 -3.10
C VAL A 109 -9.28 2.78 -3.70
N MET A 110 -9.15 4.10 -3.88
CA MET A 110 -10.19 4.93 -4.51
C MET A 110 -10.47 4.52 -5.96
N ILE A 111 -9.43 4.19 -6.74
CA ILE A 111 -9.57 3.66 -8.10
C ILE A 111 -10.33 2.34 -8.09
N MET A 112 -9.96 1.41 -7.20
CA MET A 112 -10.65 0.11 -7.06
C MET A 112 -12.12 0.29 -6.70
N GLN A 113 -12.43 1.16 -5.74
CA GLN A 113 -13.81 1.46 -5.34
C GLN A 113 -14.63 2.07 -6.48
N THR A 114 -14.02 2.94 -7.28
CA THR A 114 -14.69 3.57 -8.43
C THR A 114 -15.02 2.52 -9.50
N LYS A 115 -14.04 1.70 -9.89
CA LYS A 115 -14.23 0.60 -10.85
C LYS A 115 -15.25 -0.42 -10.36
N SER A 116 -15.25 -0.76 -9.07
CA SER A 116 -16.23 -1.66 -8.48
C SER A 116 -17.66 -1.11 -8.61
N ARG A 117 -17.86 0.19 -8.36
CA ARG A 117 -19.17 0.85 -8.55
C ARG A 117 -19.61 0.88 -10.01
N GLU A 118 -18.69 1.08 -10.94
CA GLU A 118 -18.98 1.04 -12.38
C GLU A 118 -19.42 -0.35 -12.82
N LEU A 119 -18.72 -1.40 -12.39
CA LEU A 119 -19.05 -2.81 -12.70
C LEU A 119 -20.39 -3.26 -12.10
N LEU A 120 -20.71 -2.82 -10.88
CA LEU A 120 -21.98 -3.15 -10.22
C LEU A 120 -23.16 -2.32 -10.76
N GLY A 121 -22.89 -1.29 -11.58
CA GLY A 121 -23.88 -0.34 -12.09
C GLY A 121 -24.54 0.50 -10.99
N PRO A 122 -25.40 1.48 -11.34
CA PRO A 122 -26.29 2.06 -10.34
C PRO A 122 -27.17 0.92 -9.82
N THR A 123 -27.07 0.63 -8.52
CA THR A 123 -28.02 -0.23 -7.84
C THR A 123 -29.37 0.48 -7.90
N LYS A 124 -30.11 0.32 -9.00
CA LYS A 124 -31.52 0.63 -9.07
C LYS A 124 -32.17 -0.37 -8.12
N VAL A 125 -32.21 -0.03 -6.84
CA VAL A 125 -33.16 -0.62 -5.91
C VAL A 125 -34.50 -0.38 -6.58
N ILE A 126 -35.09 -1.45 -7.13
CA ILE A 126 -36.45 -1.40 -7.66
C ILE A 126 -37.32 -1.15 -6.42
N LYS A 127 -37.56 0.13 -6.11
CA LYS A 127 -38.32 0.60 -4.93
C LYS A 127 -39.82 0.29 -5.03
N ASN A 128 -40.23 -0.63 -5.89
CA ASN A 128 -41.64 -0.94 -6.05
C ASN A 128 -41.85 -2.44 -6.20
N VAL A 129 -42.17 -3.08 -5.07
CA VAL A 129 -42.58 -4.49 -4.95
C VAL A 129 -43.63 -4.86 -6.01
N ASN A 130 -44.50 -3.92 -6.38
CA ASN A 130 -45.52 -4.14 -7.40
C ASN A 130 -44.94 -4.44 -8.79
N SER A 131 -43.82 -3.81 -9.17
CA SER A 131 -43.18 -4.04 -10.48
C SER A 131 -42.52 -5.42 -10.60
N ALA A 132 -42.00 -5.96 -9.50
CA ALA A 132 -41.47 -7.32 -9.44
C ALA A 132 -42.60 -8.37 -9.56
N ILE A 133 -43.74 -8.14 -8.91
CA ILE A 133 -44.91 -9.02 -8.99
C ILE A 133 -45.52 -9.02 -10.40
N THR A 134 -45.58 -7.86 -11.07
CA THR A 134 -46.09 -7.76 -12.45
C THR A 134 -45.19 -8.51 -13.45
N ALA A 135 -43.86 -8.43 -13.29
CA ALA A 135 -42.91 -9.16 -14.13
C ALA A 135 -43.06 -10.68 -13.96
N TYR A 136 -43.23 -11.16 -12.72
CA TYR A 136 -43.38 -12.59 -12.42
C TYR A 136 -44.69 -13.18 -12.97
N LYS A 137 -45.81 -12.44 -12.84
CA LYS A 137 -47.11 -12.86 -13.40
C LYS A 137 -47.14 -12.89 -14.94
N LYS A 138 -46.33 -12.07 -15.60
CA LYS A 138 -46.19 -12.11 -17.08
C LYS A 138 -45.44 -13.36 -17.53
N PHE A 139 -44.41 -13.78 -16.80
CA PHE A 139 -43.67 -15.02 -17.10
C PHE A 139 -44.51 -16.28 -16.86
N SER A 140 -45.35 -16.31 -15.83
CA SER A 140 -46.18 -17.51 -15.55
C SER A 140 -47.38 -17.70 -16.49
N LYS A 141 -47.75 -16.70 -17.29
CA LYS A 141 -48.87 -16.78 -18.25
C LYS A 141 -48.46 -17.20 -19.66
N ASN A 142 -47.18 -17.11 -20.02
CA ASN A 142 -46.67 -17.48 -21.34
C ASN A 142 -45.98 -18.85 -21.37
N GLY A 143 -46.06 -19.61 -20.26
CA GLY A 143 -45.49 -20.96 -20.13
C GLY A 143 -46.55 -22.03 -19.86
N ALA A 144 -47.77 -21.85 -20.39
CA ALA A 144 -48.83 -22.86 -20.43
C ALA A 144 -49.16 -23.19 -21.89
#